data_AF-A0A517TC99-F1
#
_entry.id   AF-A0A517TC99-F1
#
_cell.length_a   1.000
_cell.length_b   1.000
_cell.length_c   1.000
_cell.angle_alpha   90.00
_cell.angle_beta   90.00
_cell.angle_gamma   90.00
#
_symmetry.space_group_name_H-M   'P 1'
#
loop_
_entity.id
_entity.type
_entity.pdbx_description
1 polymer ?
#
loop_
_entity_poly.entity_id
_entity_poly.type
_entity_poly.pdbx_seq_one_letter_code
_entity_poly.pdbx_strand_id
1 'polypeptide(L)'
;MPASQRTFIGVPISPNHQLLRLLEELGSFGKAVRPVSPGNMHITLKFLGDTPQEVLDKATPEIERAFQSLPACQLDLQGVGYFPDDRRPRVVWVGISPGSVVAEWANIVEEILPPPRLPPRTTPLPPPPHPGLHQVPPTR
;
A
#
# COMPACT_ATOMS: atom_id res chain seq x y z
N MET A 1 11.06 -2.40 26.27
CA MET A 1 10.98 -2.44 24.80
C MET A 1 10.17 -1.23 24.38
N PRO A 2 10.67 -0.33 23.50
CA PRO A 2 9.83 0.76 23.01
C PRO A 2 8.58 0.18 22.34
N ALA A 3 7.45 0.85 22.48
CA ALA A 3 6.21 0.43 21.83
C ALA A 3 6.42 0.44 20.32
N SER A 4 6.16 -0.70 19.68
CA SER A 4 6.22 -0.85 18.23
C SER A 4 4.81 -1.11 17.72
N GLN A 5 4.44 -0.44 16.62
CA GLN A 5 3.14 -0.58 15.99
C GLN A 5 3.34 -0.97 14.54
N ARG A 6 2.42 -1.77 14.00
CA ARG A 6 2.39 -2.07 12.56
C ARG A 6 1.95 -0.81 11.82
N THR A 7 2.85 -0.24 11.04
CA THR A 7 2.57 0.99 10.28
C THR A 7 2.78 0.80 8.79
N PHE A 8 2.11 1.67 8.06
CA PHE A 8 2.26 1.84 6.62
C PHE A 8 2.06 3.32 6.30
N ILE A 9 2.54 3.74 5.14
CA ILE A 9 2.32 5.07 4.59
C ILE A 9 1.31 4.92 3.47
N GLY A 10 0.23 5.69 3.55
CA GLY A 10 -0.84 5.66 2.56
C GLY A 10 -1.38 7.04 2.23
N VAL A 11 -1.91 7.16 1.02
CA VAL A 11 -2.57 8.37 0.53
C VAL A 11 -4.09 8.13 0.56
N PRO A 12 -4.87 8.97 1.25
CA PRO A 12 -6.32 8.81 1.29
C PRO A 12 -6.92 9.01 -0.11
N ILE A 13 -7.95 8.24 -0.42
CA ILE A 13 -8.72 8.38 -1.65
C ILE A 13 -10.09 8.95 -1.32
N SER A 14 -10.52 9.96 -2.08
CA SER A 14 -11.90 10.40 -2.11
C SER A 14 -12.65 9.61 -3.20
N PRO A 15 -13.46 8.60 -2.86
CA PRO A 15 -14.15 7.80 -3.86
C PRO A 15 -15.20 8.64 -4.60
N ASN A 16 -15.30 8.46 -5.91
CA ASN A 16 -16.37 9.05 -6.71
C ASN A 16 -17.70 8.26 -6.52
N HIS A 17 -18.79 8.78 -7.08
CA HIS A 17 -20.11 8.14 -6.98
C HIS A 17 -20.15 6.72 -7.58
N GLN A 18 -19.36 6.43 -8.62
CA GLN A 18 -19.33 5.10 -9.23
C GLN A 18 -18.69 4.08 -8.29
N LEU A 19 -17.57 4.44 -7.67
CA LEU A 19 -16.89 3.59 -6.69
C LEU A 19 -17.73 3.39 -5.43
N LEU A 20 -18.44 4.42 -4.96
CA LEU A 20 -19.37 4.28 -3.84
C LEU A 20 -20.49 3.28 -4.13
N ARG A 21 -21.11 3.34 -5.33
CA ARG A 21 -22.12 2.34 -5.73
C ARG A 21 -21.55 0.93 -5.78
N LEU A 22 -20.34 0.76 -6.32
CA LEU A 22 -19.67 -0.54 -6.33
C LEU A 22 -19.44 -1.08 -4.90
N LEU A 23 -19.02 -0.22 -3.96
CA LEU A 23 -18.85 -0.64 -2.56
C LEU A 23 -20.17 -1.04 -1.91
N GLU A 24 -21.27 -0.35 -2.21
CA GLU A 24 -22.62 -0.70 -1.73
C GLU A 24 -23.07 -2.05 -2.30
N GLU A 25 -22.89 -2.26 -3.60
CA GLU A 25 -23.18 -3.54 -4.26
C GLU A 25 -22.35 -4.67 -3.65
N LEU A 26 -21.06 -4.46 -3.40
CA LEU A 26 -20.19 -5.42 -2.72
C LEU A 26 -20.64 -5.70 -1.27
N GLY A 27 -21.16 -4.69 -0.57
CA GLY A 27 -21.73 -4.85 0.77
C GLY A 27 -23.00 -5.71 0.80
N SER A 28 -23.73 -5.78 -0.31
CA SER A 28 -24.95 -6.58 -0.41
C SER A 28 -24.71 -8.09 -0.39
N PHE A 29 -23.47 -8.55 -0.63
CA PHE A 29 -23.06 -9.96 -0.52
C PHE A 29 -22.95 -10.46 0.93
N GLY A 30 -23.33 -9.63 1.91
CA GLY A 30 -23.44 -10.01 3.31
C GLY A 30 -22.08 -10.26 3.96
N LYS A 31 -21.97 -11.30 4.80
CA LYS A 31 -20.73 -11.59 5.54
C LYS A 31 -19.57 -12.10 4.68
N ALA A 32 -19.82 -12.43 3.41
CA ALA A 32 -18.80 -12.94 2.50
C ALA A 32 -17.81 -11.85 2.07
N VAL A 33 -18.26 -10.60 1.97
CA VAL A 33 -17.45 -9.46 1.57
C VAL A 33 -17.66 -8.33 2.57
N ARG A 34 -16.58 -7.80 3.12
CA ARG A 34 -16.61 -6.62 3.97
C ARG A 34 -15.89 -5.48 3.26
N PRO A 35 -16.62 -4.61 2.53
CA PRO A 35 -16.02 -3.46 1.89
C PRO A 35 -15.33 -2.55 2.91
N VAL A 36 -14.24 -1.91 2.48
CA VAL A 36 -13.58 -0.87 3.28
C VAL A 36 -14.51 0.34 3.38
N SER A 37 -14.63 0.93 4.56
CA SER A 37 -15.38 2.18 4.73
C SER A 37 -14.79 3.26 3.81
N PRO A 38 -15.60 4.06 3.10
CA PRO A 38 -15.11 5.13 2.24
C PRO A 38 -14.08 6.04 2.90
N GLY A 39 -14.26 6.37 4.20
CA GLY A 39 -13.32 7.23 4.94
C GLY A 39 -11.98 6.57 5.30
N ASN A 40 -11.87 5.24 5.15
CA ASN A 40 -10.65 4.48 5.40
C ASN A 40 -9.96 4.05 4.09
N MET A 41 -10.48 4.47 2.93
CA MET A 41 -9.93 4.08 1.64
C MET A 41 -8.63 4.83 1.37
N HIS A 42 -7.58 4.10 1.06
CA HIS A 42 -6.26 4.66 0.82
C HIS A 42 -5.47 3.79 -0.15
N ILE A 43 -4.47 4.39 -0.78
CA ILE A 43 -3.44 3.67 -1.53
C ILE A 43 -2.25 3.53 -0.61
N THR A 44 -1.79 2.29 -0.40
CA THR A 44 -0.56 2.08 0.36
C THR A 44 0.64 2.34 -0.54
N LEU A 45 1.51 3.26 -0.14
CA LEU A 45 2.79 3.55 -0.80
C LEU A 45 3.89 2.64 -0.27
N LYS A 46 3.92 2.41 1.05
CA LYS A 46 4.94 1.58 1.70
C LYS A 46 4.43 0.92 2.97
N PHE A 47 4.67 -0.38 3.11
CA PHE A 47 4.53 -1.08 4.39
C PHE A 47 5.82 -0.96 5.18
N LEU A 48 5.73 -0.48 6.43
CA LEU A 48 6.88 -0.36 7.33
C LEU A 48 6.96 -1.53 8.33
N GLY A 49 5.83 -2.20 8.57
CA GLY A 49 5.74 -3.28 9.55
C GLY A 49 5.85 -2.74 10.97
N ASP A 50 6.39 -3.55 11.88
CA ASP A 50 6.59 -3.17 13.28
C ASP A 50 7.61 -2.04 13.39
N THR A 51 7.12 -0.80 13.54
CA THR A 51 7.92 0.41 13.52
C THR A 51 7.97 1.07 14.90
N PRO A 52 9.17 1.31 15.46
CA PRO A 52 9.35 2.05 16.71
C PRO A 52 8.90 3.51 16.59
N GLN A 53 8.38 4.07 17.68
CA GLN A 53 7.94 5.47 17.70
C GLN A 53 9.06 6.45 17.29
N GLU A 54 10.31 6.18 17.64
CA GLU A 54 11.43 7.09 17.30
C GLU A 54 11.68 7.18 15.78
N VAL A 55 11.31 6.14 15.02
CA VAL A 55 11.40 6.16 13.54
C VAL A 55 10.28 7.02 12.98
N LEU A 56 9.07 6.92 13.54
CA LEU A 56 7.91 7.71 13.12
C LEU A 56 8.13 9.20 13.40
N ASP A 57 8.66 9.54 14.57
CA ASP A 57 8.90 10.94 14.97
C ASP A 57 9.91 11.64 14.04
N LYS A 58 10.87 10.90 13.49
CA LYS A 58 11.85 11.43 12.53
C LYS A 58 11.30 11.52 11.11
N ALA A 59 10.59 10.49 10.67
CA ALA A 59 10.15 10.38 9.29
C ALA A 59 8.94 11.24 8.96
N THR A 60 8.01 11.42 9.91
CA THR A 60 6.76 12.17 9.71
C THR A 60 6.99 13.58 9.16
N PRO A 61 7.83 14.45 9.78
CA PRO A 61 8.03 15.81 9.27
C PRO A 61 8.74 15.85 7.90
N GLU A 62 9.57 14.85 7.58
CA GLU A 62 10.22 14.75 6.27
C GLU A 62 9.22 14.36 5.18
N ILE A 63 8.35 13.40 5.47
CA ILE A 63 7.26 12.99 4.56
C ILE A 63 6.28 14.16 4.36
N GLU A 64 5.85 14.84 5.43
CA GLU A 64 4.96 16.00 5.33
C GLU A 64 5.55 17.09 4.43
N ARG A 65 6.84 17.41 4.60
CA ARG A 65 7.53 18.41 3.76
C ARG A 65 7.60 17.97 2.31
N ALA A 66 7.93 16.71 2.04
CA ALA A 66 8.03 16.18 0.68
C ALA A 66 6.68 16.20 -0.06
N PHE A 67 5.59 15.94 0.65
CA PHE A 67 4.25 15.88 0.07
C PHE A 67 3.52 17.24 0.05
N GLN A 68 3.98 18.25 0.79
CA GLN A 68 3.32 19.56 0.91
C GLN A 68 3.11 20.29 -0.42
N SER A 69 4.01 20.07 -1.38
CA SER A 69 3.98 20.75 -2.70
C SER A 69 3.30 19.93 -3.79
N LEU A 70 2.88 18.70 -3.50
CA LEU A 70 2.30 17.80 -4.49
C LEU A 70 0.80 18.09 -4.65
N PRO A 71 0.31 18.29 -5.88
CA PRO A 71 -1.11 18.53 -6.10
C PRO A 71 -1.92 17.25 -5.90
N ALA A 72 -3.20 17.41 -5.59
CA ALA A 72 -4.15 16.31 -5.71
C ALA A 72 -4.20 15.82 -7.16
N CYS A 73 -4.37 14.52 -7.37
CA CYS A 73 -4.43 13.91 -8.69
C CYS A 73 -5.71 13.10 -8.87
N GLN A 74 -6.09 12.90 -10.12
CA GLN A 74 -7.11 11.92 -10.50
C GLN A 74 -6.41 10.61 -10.83
N LEU A 75 -7.01 9.51 -10.38
CA LEU A 75 -6.47 8.18 -10.59
C LEU A 75 -7.48 7.36 -11.36
N ASP A 76 -6.98 6.73 -12.42
CA ASP A 76 -7.72 5.71 -13.14
C ASP A 76 -7.48 4.37 -12.47
N LEU A 77 -8.57 3.78 -12.00
CA LEU A 77 -8.58 2.47 -11.40
C LEU A 77 -8.75 1.41 -12.51
N GLN A 78 -7.87 0.42 -12.53
CA GLN A 78 -7.86 -0.61 -13.56
C GLN A 78 -7.61 -2.00 -12.97
N GLY A 79 -8.46 -2.95 -13.36
CA GLY A 79 -8.31 -4.35 -12.98
C GLY A 79 -8.65 -4.62 -11.51
N VAL A 80 -8.79 -5.90 -11.20
CA VAL A 80 -9.07 -6.39 -9.85
C VAL A 80 -8.03 -7.45 -9.54
N GLY A 81 -7.46 -7.36 -8.33
CA GLY A 81 -6.53 -8.33 -7.80
C GLY A 81 -7.10 -9.03 -6.57
N TYR A 82 -6.57 -10.22 -6.32
CA TYR A 82 -6.98 -11.09 -5.23
C TYR A 82 -5.74 -11.46 -4.41
N PHE A 83 -5.89 -11.54 -3.10
CA PHE A 83 -4.85 -12.07 -2.21
C PHE A 83 -5.45 -13.06 -1.21
N PRO A 84 -4.86 -14.25 -1.00
CA PRO A 84 -3.64 -14.74 -1.67
C PRO A 84 -3.86 -15.19 -3.13
N ASP A 85 -5.07 -15.65 -3.47
CA ASP A 85 -5.46 -16.10 -4.81
C ASP A 85 -6.96 -15.87 -5.06
N ASP A 86 -7.39 -16.09 -6.30
CA ASP A 86 -8.76 -15.87 -6.79
C ASP A 86 -9.77 -16.94 -6.34
N ARG A 87 -9.29 -18.12 -5.91
CA ARG A 87 -10.16 -19.22 -5.45
C ARG A 87 -10.66 -18.99 -4.03
N ARG A 88 -9.81 -18.42 -3.17
CA ARG A 88 -10.14 -18.10 -1.77
C ARG A 88 -9.57 -16.73 -1.38
N PRO A 89 -10.04 -15.63 -1.99
CA PRO A 89 -9.54 -14.31 -1.70
C PRO A 89 -9.90 -13.90 -0.27
N ARG A 90 -8.90 -13.43 0.46
CA ARG A 90 -9.07 -12.73 1.75
C ARG A 90 -9.14 -11.22 1.56
N VAL A 91 -8.46 -10.72 0.54
CA VAL A 91 -8.44 -9.31 0.17
C VAL A 91 -8.70 -9.23 -1.33
N VAL A 92 -9.59 -8.31 -1.70
CA VAL A 92 -9.81 -7.86 -3.08
C VAL A 92 -9.33 -6.43 -3.14
N TRP A 93 -8.52 -6.11 -4.15
CA TRP A 93 -8.01 -4.76 -4.37
C TRP A 93 -8.21 -4.37 -5.83
N VAL A 94 -8.21 -3.07 -6.09
CA VAL A 94 -8.35 -2.52 -7.44
C VAL A 94 -6.99 -1.95 -7.84
N GLY A 95 -6.54 -2.30 -9.04
CA GLY A 95 -5.28 -1.80 -9.56
C GLY A 95 -5.39 -0.34 -9.95
N ILE A 96 -4.24 0.30 -10.12
CA ILE A 96 -4.12 1.67 -10.61
C ILE A 96 -3.46 1.59 -11.97
N SER A 97 -3.93 2.39 -12.92
CA SER A 97 -3.34 2.45 -14.26
C SER A 97 -1.82 2.72 -14.19
N PRO A 98 -1.02 2.04 -15.04
CA PRO A 98 0.41 2.32 -15.17
C PRO A 98 0.69 3.78 -15.51
N GLY A 99 1.79 4.34 -14.98
CA GLY A 99 2.16 5.74 -15.22
C GLY A 99 1.42 6.76 -14.35
N SER A 100 0.68 6.31 -13.33
CA SER A 100 0.14 7.22 -12.31
C SER A 100 1.26 7.80 -11.44
N VAL A 101 1.04 9.03 -10.94
CA VAL A 101 1.94 9.73 -10.01
C VAL A 101 2.20 8.98 -8.69
N VAL A 102 1.40 7.96 -8.40
CA VAL A 102 1.53 7.11 -7.21
C VAL A 102 2.88 6.41 -7.16
N ALA A 103 3.43 5.99 -8.31
CA ALA A 103 4.75 5.37 -8.37
C ALA A 103 5.86 6.37 -7.97
N GLU A 104 5.72 7.63 -8.40
CA GLU A 104 6.64 8.72 -8.01
C GLU A 104 6.54 8.99 -6.51
N TRP A 105 5.32 9.03 -5.96
CA TRP A 105 5.10 9.19 -4.53
C TRP A 105 5.67 8.05 -3.69
N ALA A 106 5.55 6.81 -4.16
CA ALA A 106 6.18 5.66 -3.52
C ALA A 106 7.71 5.79 -3.51
N ASN A 107 8.32 6.26 -4.61
CA ASN A 107 9.76 6.51 -4.67
C ASN A 107 10.22 7.59 -3.69
N ILE A 108 9.48 8.70 -3.57
CA ILE A 108 9.76 9.75 -2.56
C ILE A 108 9.78 9.15 -1.15
N VAL A 109 8.80 8.30 -0.83
CA VAL A 109 8.74 7.61 0.47
C VAL A 109 9.91 6.63 0.64
N GLU A 110 10.31 5.92 -0.42
CA GLU A 110 11.45 5.00 -0.41
C GLU A 110 12.78 5.71 -0.15
N GLU A 111 12.95 6.93 -0.65
CA GLU A 111 14.14 7.76 -0.42
C GLU A 111 14.24 8.26 1.02
N ILE A 112 13.12 8.67 1.62
CA ILE A 112 13.05 9.15 3.01
C ILE A 112 13.20 7.98 4.00
N LEU A 113 12.53 6.86 3.69
CA LEU A 113 12.53 5.64 4.50
C LEU A 113 13.03 4.47 3.66
N PRO A 114 14.35 4.37 3.41
CA PRO A 114 14.91 3.23 2.73
C PRO A 114 14.68 1.95 3.54
N PRO A 115 14.59 0.78 2.88
CA PRO A 115 14.46 -0.47 3.59
C PRO A 115 15.66 -0.63 4.53
N PRO A 116 15.47 -1.23 5.72
CA PRO A 116 16.59 -1.49 6.62
C PRO A 116 17.66 -2.25 5.83
N ARG A 117 18.90 -1.75 5.87
CA ARG A 117 20.01 -2.43 5.21
C ARG A 117 20.06 -3.84 5.79
N LEU A 118 19.72 -4.82 4.95
CA LEU A 118 19.90 -6.21 5.32
C LEU A 118 21.39 -6.39 5.64
N PRO A 119 21.74 -7.00 6.78
CA PRO A 119 23.13 -7.39 7.00
C PRO A 119 23.55 -8.24 5.80
N PRO A 120 24.80 -8.12 5.31
CA PRO A 120 25.28 -8.89 4.18
C PRO A 120 24.96 -10.36 4.42
N ARG A 121 24.15 -10.94 3.52
CA ARG A 121 23.76 -12.36 3.59
C ARG A 121 25.04 -13.19 3.57
N THR A 122 25.32 -13.90 4.65
CA THR A 122 26.41 -14.89 4.74
C THR A 122 26.07 -16.21 4.03
N THR A 123 24.90 -16.30 3.40
CA THR A 123 24.43 -17.50 2.69
C THR A 123 24.11 -17.16 1.23
N PRO A 124 24.62 -17.93 0.24
CA PRO A 124 24.32 -17.73 -1.17
C PRO A 124 22.80 -17.72 -1.42
N LEU A 125 22.33 -16.77 -2.25
CA LEU A 125 20.95 -16.76 -2.70
C LEU A 125 20.71 -17.97 -3.63
N PRO A 126 19.57 -18.69 -3.49
CA PRO A 126 19.12 -19.56 -4.57
C PRO A 126 18.90 -18.73 -5.84
N PRO A 127 19.07 -19.30 -7.04
CA PRO A 127 18.91 -18.57 -8.29
C PRO A 127 17.49 -17.96 -8.38
N PRO A 128 17.36 -16.74 -8.93
CA PRO A 128 16.07 -16.06 -8.99
C PRO A 128 15.12 -16.81 -9.94
N PRO A 129 13.81 -16.90 -9.61
CA PRO A 129 12.80 -17.24 -10.61
C PRO A 129 12.68 -16.10 -11.63
N HIS A 130 12.31 -16.47 -12.86
CA HIS A 130 12.21 -15.63 -14.06
C HIS A 130 11.50 -14.25 -13.86
N PRO A 131 11.81 -13.24 -14.69
CA PRO A 131 11.39 -11.86 -14.47
C PRO A 131 9.89 -11.69 -14.78
N GLY A 132 9.14 -11.03 -13.89
CA GLY A 132 7.82 -10.52 -14.31
C GLY A 132 6.75 -10.18 -13.28
N LEU A 133 6.93 -10.38 -11.96
CA LEU A 133 5.87 -10.06 -10.99
C LEU A 133 6.46 -9.48 -9.70
N HIS A 134 6.48 -8.15 -9.60
CA HIS A 134 6.66 -7.47 -8.32
C HIS A 134 5.31 -7.51 -7.58
N GLN A 135 5.10 -8.53 -6.76
CA GLN A 135 4.09 -8.49 -5.70
C GLN A 135 4.81 -8.17 -4.40
N VAL A 136 4.41 -7.09 -3.72
CA VAL A 136 4.72 -6.91 -2.29
C VAL A 136 3.59 -7.61 -1.54
N PRO A 137 3.80 -8.81 -0.97
CA PRO A 137 2.78 -9.45 -0.16
C PRO A 137 2.56 -8.66 1.13
N PRO A 138 1.32 -8.52 1.63
CA PRO A 138 1.10 -8.07 3.01
C PRO A 138 1.67 -9.14 3.95
N THR A 139 2.74 -8.77 4.66
CA THR A 139 3.36 -9.63 5.67
C THR A 139 2.37 -9.86 6.82
N ARG A 140 2.25 -11.13 7.20
CA ARG A 140 1.32 -11.67 8.20
C ARG A 140 1.46 -11.04 9.59
#